data_AF-A0A450XBX7-F1
#
_entry.id   AF-A0A450XBX7-F1
#
_cell.length_a   1.000
_cell.length_b   1.000
_cell.length_c   1.000
_cell.angle_alpha   90.00
_cell.angle_beta   90.00
_cell.angle_gamma   90.00
#
_symmetry.space_group_name_H-M   'P 1'
#
loop_
_entity.id
_entity.type
_entity.pdbx_description
1 polymer ?
#
loop_
_entity_poly.entity_id
_entity_poly.type
_entity_poly.pdbx_seq_one_letter_code
_entity_poly.pdbx_strand_id
1 'polypeptide(L)' 'KEGMANQLGNLGILAKTRGDLDEAEKYYRQSLAIDEELGRKEGMANQLGNLGILAKTRGDLDEAE' A
#
# COMPACT_ATOMS: atom_id res chain seq x y z
N LYS A 1 14.65 -4.95 -8.85
CA LYS A 1 13.96 -4.43 -7.65
C LYS A 1 12.61 -3.79 -7.99
N GLU A 2 12.48 -3.06 -9.11
CA GLU A 2 11.19 -2.54 -9.60
C GLU A 2 10.07 -3.59 -9.68
N GLY A 3 10.33 -4.75 -10.29
CA GLY A 3 9.33 -5.83 -10.36
C GLY A 3 8.87 -6.30 -8.97
N MET A 4 9.75 -6.29 -7.97
CA MET A 4 9.41 -6.63 -6.58
C MET A 4 8.52 -5.55 -5.94
N ALA A 5 8.81 -4.27 -6.16
CA ALA A 5 7.95 -3.17 -5.72
C ALA A 5 6.54 -3.30 -6.29
N ASN A 6 6.43 -3.58 -7.61
CA ASN A 6 5.14 -3.75 -8.26
C ASN A 6 4.35 -4.94 -7.67
N GLN A 7 5.02 -6.09 -7.44
CA GLN A 7 4.36 -7.26 -6.85
C GLN A 7 3.92 -7.02 -5.40
N LEU A 8 4.72 -6.31 -4.59
CA LEU A 8 4.33 -5.92 -3.23
C LEU A 8 3.12 -4.99 -3.26
N GLY A 9 3.08 -4.01 -4.16
CA GLY A 9 1.89 -3.16 -4.34
C GLY A 9 0.63 -3.98 -4.66
N ASN A 10 0.74 -4.97 -5.55
CA ASN A 10 -0.38 -5.86 -5.88
C ASN A 10 -0.83 -6.73 -4.69
N LEU A 11 0.10 -7.23 -3.89
CA LEU A 11 -0.22 -7.96 -2.65
C LEU A 11 -0.92 -7.07 -1.63
N GLY A 12 -0.53 -5.79 -1.53
CA GLY A 12 -1.23 -4.81 -0.70
C GLY A 12 -2.68 -4.60 -1.13
N ILE A 13 -2.93 -4.52 -2.45
CA ILE A 13 -4.30 -4.41 -2.99
C ILE A 13 -5.12 -5.66 -2.67
N LEU A 14 -4.54 -6.84 -2.81
CA LEU A 14 -5.20 -8.11 -2.49
C LEU A 14 -5.55 -8.19 -1.00
N ALA A 15 -4.61 -7.83 -0.11
CA ALA A 15 -4.84 -7.82 1.34
C ALA A 15 -5.95 -6.82 1.72
N LYS A 16 -5.92 -5.60 1.19
CA LYS A 16 -6.99 -4.61 1.40
C LYS A 16 -8.35 -5.15 0.98
N THR A 17 -8.41 -5.82 -0.17
CA THR A 17 -9.66 -6.41 -0.71
C THR A 17 -10.22 -7.52 0.19
N ARG A 18 -9.35 -8.21 0.94
CA ARG A 18 -9.75 -9.23 1.93
C ARG A 18 -10.16 -8.64 3.29
N GLY A 19 -9.96 -7.33 3.50
CA GLY A 19 -10.15 -6.68 4.80
C GLY A 19 -8.91 -6.76 5.70
N ASP A 20 -7.81 -7.36 5.24
CA ASP A 20 -6.56 -7.47 5.99
C ASP A 20 -5.77 -6.15 5.92
N LEU A 21 -6.29 -5.09 6.57
CA LEU A 21 -5.78 -3.73 6.40
C LEU A 21 -4.34 -3.56 6.91
N ASP A 22 -3.96 -4.28 7.97
CA ASP A 22 -2.58 -4.25 8.52
C ASP A 22 -1.56 -4.86 7.56
N GLU A 23 -1.89 -5.99 6.95
CA GLU A 23 -1.00 -6.64 5.98
C GLU A 23 -0.93 -5.82 4.68
N ALA A 24 -2.03 -5.15 4.29
CA ALA A 24 -2.03 -4.22 3.17
C ALA A 24 -1.05 -3.05 3.38
N GLU A 25 -1.07 -2.43 4.57
CA GLU A 25 -0.17 -1.33 4.92
C GLU A 25 1.30 -1.76 4.84
N LYS A 26 1.61 -2.94 5.37
CA LYS A 26 2.96 -3.51 5.35
C LYS A 26 3.47 -3.71 3.92
N TYR A 27 2.65 -4.28 3.04
CA TYR A 27 3.03 -4.47 1.65
C TYR A 27 3.25 -3.15 0.90
N TYR A 28 2.37 -2.16 1.09
CA TYR A 28 2.55 -0.84 0.48
C TYR A 28 3.82 -0.14 0.98
N ARG A 29 4.13 -0.21 2.28
CA ARG A 29 5.38 0.36 2.82
C ARG A 29 6.62 -0.34 2.29
N GLN A 30 6.61 -1.66 2.17
CA GLN A 30 7.73 -2.40 1.58
C GLN A 30 7.93 -2.04 0.11
N SER A 31 6.84 -1.90 -0.66
CA SER A 31 6.88 -1.42 -2.04
C SER A 31 7.46 -0.01 -2.12
N LEU A 32 6.99 0.90 -1.27
CA LEU A 32 7.44 2.29 -1.20
C LEU A 32 8.94 2.38 -0.90
N ALA A 33 9.45 1.62 0.08
CA ALA A 33 10.86 1.62 0.43
C ALA A 33 11.76 1.18 -0.75
N ILE A 34 11.29 0.25 -1.58
CA ILE A 34 12.02 -0.16 -2.79
C ILE A 34 11.96 0.95 -3.84
N ASP A 35 10.82 1.59 -4.04
CA ASP A 35 10.69 2.69 -4.99
C ASP A 35 11.51 3.92 -4.57
N GLU A 36 11.65 4.19 -3.28
CA GLU A 36 12.57 5.19 -2.72
C GLU A 36 14.03 4.84 -3.01
N GLU A 37 14.44 3.59 -2.76
CA GLU A 37 15.79 3.11 -3.07
C GLU A 37 16.14 3.26 -4.57
N LEU A 38 15.13 3.06 -5.43
CA LEU A 38 15.27 3.16 -6.89
C LEU A 38 15.04 4.58 -7.44
N GLY A 39 14.60 5.53 -6.62
CA GLY A 39 14.21 6.87 -7.05
C GLY A 39 12.98 6.92 -7.98
N ARG A 40 12.11 5.89 -7.94
CA ARG A 40 10.92 5.76 -8.80
C ARG A 40 9.76 6.59 -8.27
N LYS A 41 9.74 7.88 -8.61
CA LYS A 41 8.70 8.83 -8.16
C LYS A 41 7.27 8.39 -8.46
N GLU A 42 7.04 7.77 -9.62
CA GLU A 42 5.72 7.24 -9.99
C GLU A 42 5.30 6.09 -9.06
N GLY A 43 6.21 5.16 -8.79
CA GLY A 43 5.97 4.07 -7.84
C GLY A 43 5.68 4.59 -6.44
N MET A 44 6.47 5.56 -5.97
CA MET A 44 6.24 6.23 -4.68
C MET A 44 4.85 6.87 -4.61
N ALA A 45 4.43 7.61 -5.64
CA ALA A 45 3.13 8.25 -5.70
C ALA A 45 1.99 7.22 -5.64
N ASN A 46 2.13 6.09 -6.36
CA ASN A 46 1.16 5.00 -6.33
C ASN A 46 1.03 4.39 -4.92
N GLN A 47 2.15 4.09 -4.25
CA GLN A 47 2.09 3.49 -2.91
C GLN A 47 1.57 4.47 -1.85
N LEU A 48 1.93 5.75 -1.93
CA LEU A 48 1.40 6.79 -1.04
C LEU A 48 -0.11 6.98 -1.24
N GLY A 49 -0.60 6.98 -2.48
CA GLY A 49 -2.02 7.01 -2.77
C GLY A 49 -2.77 5.80 -2.19
N ASN A 50 -2.20 4.60 -2.33
CA ASN A 50 -2.76 3.38 -1.75
C ASN A 50 -2.81 3.44 -0.22
N LEU A 51 -1.77 3.96 0.44
CA LEU A 51 -1.74 4.16 1.90
C LEU A 51 -2.80 5.18 2.36
N GLY A 52 -3.01 6.26 1.60
CA GLY A 52 -4.06 7.23 1.89
C GLY A 52 -5.47 6.63 1.80
N ILE A 53 -5.73 5.83 0.78
CA ILE A 53 -7.01 5.09 0.65
C ILE A 53 -7.19 4.12 1.82
N LEU A 54 -6.13 3.40 2.19
CA LEU A 54 -6.17 2.46 3.30
C LEU A 54 -6.50 3.14 4.64
N ALA A 55 -5.89 4.31 4.91
CA ALA A 55 -6.18 5.11 6.10
C ALA A 55 -7.64 5.57 6.14
N LYS A 56 -8.18 6.00 5.00
CA LYS A 56 -9.61 6.33 4.87
C LYS A 56 -10.49 5.12 5.18
N THR A 57 -10.17 3.95 4.60
CA THR A 57 -10.94 2.72 4.85
C THR A 57 -10.95 2.33 6.33
N ARG A 58 -9.82 2.47 7.04
CA ARG A 58 -9.80 2.25 8.51
C ARG A 58 -10.69 3.23 9.26
N GLY A 59 -10.56 4.53 8.98
CA GLY A 59 -11.40 5.54 9.64
C GLY A 59 -12.90 5.34 9.39
N ASP A 60 -13.27 4.96 8.17
CA ASP A 60 -14.67 4.65 7.82
C ASP A 60 -15.20 3.42 8.58
N LEU A 61 -14.34 2.43 8.90
CA LEU A 61 -14.70 1.25 9.69
C LEU A 61 -14.80 1.58 11.18
N ASP A 62 -13.86 2.36 11.70
CA ASP A 62 -13.84 2.78 13.10
C ASP A 62 -15.05 3.67 13.45
N GLU A 63 -15.57 4.46 12.49
CA GLU A 63 -16.80 5.26 12.66
C GLU A 63 -18.08 4.40 12.62
N ALA A 64 -18.02 3.22 11.99
CA ALA A 64 -19.18 2.35 11.82
C ALA A 64 -19.43 1.38 12.99
N GLU A 65 -18.49 1.27 13.94
CA GLU A 65 -18.57 0.44 15.15
C GLU A 65 -19.29 1.14 16.32
#